data_AF-M1ER15-F1
#
_entry.id   AF-M1ER15-F1
#
_cell.length_a   1.000
_cell.length_b   1.000
_cell.length_c   1.000
_cell.angle_alpha   90.00
_cell.angle_beta   90.00
_cell.angle_gamma   90.00
#
_symmetry.space_group_name_H-M   'P 1'
#
loop_
_entity.id
_entity.type
_entity.pdbx_description
1 polymer ?
#
loop_
_entity_poly.entity_id
_entity_poly.type
_entity_poly.pdbx_seq_one_letter_code
_entity_poly.pdbx_strand_id
1 'polypeptide(L)' 'CDQTFLVNVFGSCDKCFKQRALRPVFKKSQQLSYCSTCAEIMATDGLHENQTLASLKSEAESLKGKLEE' A
#
# COMPACT_ATOMS: atom_id res chain seq x y z
N CYS A 1 -20.40 18.34 -12.01
CA CYS A 1 -20.31 17.08 -12.78
C CYS A 1 -18.83 16.89 -12.98
N ASP A 2 -18.19 16.16 -12.05
CA ASP A 2 -16.76 16.30 -11.80
C ASP A 2 -16.08 15.01 -12.24
N GLN A 3 -15.72 14.95 -13.52
CA GLN A 3 -15.04 13.78 -14.06
C GLN A 3 -13.57 13.82 -13.62
N THR A 4 -13.21 12.92 -12.69
CA THR A 4 -11.83 12.76 -12.26
C THR A 4 -11.08 11.92 -13.29
N PHE A 5 -10.11 12.51 -13.98
CA PHE A 5 -9.23 11.79 -14.90
C PHE A 5 -8.05 11.20 -14.14
N LEU A 6 -7.92 9.87 -14.18
CA LEU A 6 -6.76 9.17 -13.63
C LEU A 6 -5.60 9.27 -14.61
N VAL A 7 -4.56 10.01 -14.24
CA VAL A 7 -3.30 10.06 -15.01
C VAL A 7 -2.53 8.78 -14.72
N ASN A 8 -2.34 7.94 -15.74
CA ASN A 8 -1.42 6.81 -15.65
C ASN A 8 -0.01 7.29 -15.97
N VAL A 9 0.89 7.20 -14.99
CA VAL A 9 2.32 7.48 -15.17
C VAL A 9 3.02 6.20 -15.58
N PHE A 10 3.83 6.21 -16.64
CA PHE A 10 4.65 5.07 -17.06
C PHE A 10 6.11 5.34 -16.74
N GLY A 11 6.82 4.33 -16.25
CA GLY A 11 8.25 4.43 -15.95
C GLY A 11 8.83 3.18 -15.30
N SER A 12 10.04 3.31 -14.75
CA SER A 12 10.71 2.21 -14.04
C SER A 12 10.11 2.04 -12.64
N CYS A 13 9.70 0.81 -12.30
CA CYS A 13 9.25 0.48 -10.95
C CYS A 13 10.43 0.44 -9.97
N ASP A 14 10.33 1.14 -8.84
CA ASP A 14 11.41 1.21 -7.84
C ASP A 14 11.73 -0.16 -7.16
N LYS A 15 10.86 -1.18 -7.29
CA LYS A 15 11.06 -2.52 -6.69
C LYS A 15 11.61 -3.54 -7.70
N CYS A 16 11.06 -3.57 -8.92
CA CYS A 16 11.43 -4.58 -9.93
C CYS A 16 12.18 -4.03 -11.14
N PHE A 17 12.38 -2.71 -11.21
CA PHE A 17 13.12 -1.99 -12.27
C PHE A 17 12.60 -2.22 -13.70
N LYS A 18 11.36 -2.70 -13.85
CA LYS A 18 10.70 -2.90 -15.15
C LYS A 18 9.87 -1.67 -15.52
N GLN A 19 9.84 -1.34 -16.82
CA GLN A 19 8.98 -0.31 -17.38
C GLN A 19 7.50 -0.73 -17.32
N ARG A 20 6.69 -0.01 -16.54
CA ARG A 20 5.26 -0.31 -16.30
C ARG A 20 4.48 0.96 -15.99
N ALA A 21 3.15 0.84 -15.96
CA ALA A 21 2.32 1.84 -15.30
C ALA A 21 2.61 1.83 -13.79
N LEU A 22 2.84 3.01 -13.23
CA LEU A 22 3.26 3.23 -11.85
C LEU A 22 2.13 3.83 -11.02
N ARG A 23 2.11 3.45 -9.76
CA ARG A 23 1.25 3.98 -8.70
C ARG A 23 2.14 4.61 -7.64
N PRO A 24 1.81 5.82 -7.15
CA PRO A 24 2.50 6.39 -6.01
C PRO A 24 2.17 5.59 -4.75
N VAL A 25 3.20 5.23 -3.99
CA VAL A 25 3.08 4.58 -2.68
C VAL A 25 3.86 5.41 -1.67
N PHE A 26 3.22 5.76 -0.55
CA PHE A 26 3.86 6.55 0.50
C PHE A 26 4.38 5.64 1.60
N LYS A 27 5.69 5.68 1.86
CA LYS A 27 6.33 4.94 2.95
C LYS A 27 7.15 5.92 3.78
N LYS A 28 6.83 6.07 5.07
CA LYS A 28 7.53 6.98 6.01
C LYS A 28 7.72 8.39 5.45
N SER A 29 6.66 8.96 4.87
CA SER A 29 6.65 10.28 4.22
C SER A 29 7.48 10.39 2.92
N GLN A 30 8.08 9.31 2.43
CA GLN A 30 8.69 9.24 1.11
C GLN A 30 7.68 8.71 0.09
N GLN A 31 7.56 9.39 -1.06
CA GLN A 31 6.79 8.90 -2.20
C GLN A 31 7.67 7.99 -3.06
N LEU A 32 7.20 6.76 -3.28
CA LEU A 32 7.82 5.74 -4.12
C LEU A 32 6.92 5.45 -5.33
N SER A 33 7.49 5.00 -6.43
CA SER A 33 6.76 4.70 -7.66
C SER A 33 6.83 3.21 -7.99
N TYR A 34 5.75 2.48 -7.71
CA TYR A 34 5.69 1.04 -7.90
C TYR A 34 4.66 0.63 -8.93
N CYS A 35 4.91 -0.46 -9.65
CA CYS A 35 3.88 -1.08 -10.48
C CYS A 35 2.81 -1.77 -9.61
N SER A 36 1.61 -1.98 -10.16
CA SER A 36 0.47 -2.56 -9.44
C SER A 36 0.85 -3.87 -8.73
N THR A 37 1.51 -4.79 -9.43
CA THR A 37 1.92 -6.08 -8.87
C THR A 37 2.88 -5.93 -7.67
N CYS A 38 3.86 -5.02 -7.75
CA CYS A 38 4.79 -4.81 -6.64
C CYS A 38 4.12 -4.12 -5.44
N ALA A 39 3.16 -3.24 -5.69
CA ALA A 39 2.36 -2.61 -4.65
C ALA A 39 1.45 -3.64 -3.94
N GLU A 40 0.81 -4.53 -4.69
CA GLU A 40 0.00 -5.64 -4.16
C GLU A 40 0.85 -6.58 -3.29
N ILE A 41 2.01 -7.02 -3.79
CA ILE A 41 2.93 -7.88 -3.02
C ILE A 41 3.32 -7.21 -1.70
N MET A 42 3.68 -5.92 -1.71
CA MET A 42 4.01 -5.22 -0.47
C MET A 42 2.83 -5.12 0.50
N ALA A 43 1.61 -4.95 0.00
CA ALA A 43 0.42 -4.92 0.85
C ALA A 43 0.19 -6.27 1.53
N THR A 44 0.60 -7.37 0.87
CA THR A 44 0.52 -8.73 1.41
C THR A 44 1.74 -9.15 2.21
N ASP A 45 2.93 -8.58 1.99
CA ASP A 45 4.18 -8.93 2.68
C ASP A 45 4.10 -8.67 4.20
N GLY A 46 3.20 -7.78 4.64
CA GLY A 46 2.95 -7.49 6.06
C GLY A 46 1.95 -8.43 6.74
N LEU A 47 1.27 -9.30 5.98
CA LEU A 47 0.33 -10.27 6.54
C LEU A 47 1.11 -11.49 7.01
N HIS A 48 1.19 -11.68 8.33
CA HIS A 48 1.78 -12.89 8.90
C HIS A 48 1.00 -14.13 8.44
N GLU A 49 1.69 -15.26 8.28
CA GLU A 49 1.18 -16.53 7.71
C GLU A 49 -0.07 -17.08 8.44
N ASN A 50 -0.35 -16.60 9.65
CA ASN A 50 -1.49 -17.00 10.49
C ASN A 50 -2.40 -15.83 10.90
N GLN A 51 -2.31 -14.67 10.25
CA GLN A 51 -3.22 -13.55 10.55
C GLN A 51 -4.63 -13.88 10.05
N THR A 52 -5.54 -14.06 11.01
CA THR A 52 -6.98 -14.15 10.75
C THR A 52 -7.61 -12.77 10.81
N LEU A 53 -8.76 -12.59 10.16
CA LEU A 53 -9.55 -11.35 10.26
C LEU A 53 -9.82 -10.94 11.72
N ALA A 54 -10.03 -11.91 12.61
CA ALA A 54 -10.23 -11.66 14.03
C ALA A 54 -8.99 -11.09 14.72
N SER A 55 -7.80 -11.63 14.42
CA SER A 55 -6.53 -11.12 14.96
C SER A 55 -6.29 -9.68 14.52
N LEU A 56 -6.46 -9.39 13.23
CA LEU A 56 -6.27 -8.06 12.66
C LEU A 56 -7.24 -7.03 13.27
N LYS A 57 -8.50 -7.43 13.50
CA LYS A 57 -9.50 -6.57 14.13
C LYS A 57 -9.11 -6.24 15.58
N SER A 58 -8.71 -7.25 16.36
CA SER A 58 -8.27 -7.06 17.75
C SER A 58 -7.05 -6.13 17.84
N GLU A 59 -6.05 -6.32 16.97
CA GLU A 59 -4.89 -5.43 16.89
C GLU A 59 -5.30 -3.99 16.55
N ALA A 60 -6.20 -3.80 15.59
CA ALA A 60 -6.69 -2.47 15.21
C ALA A 60 -7.44 -1.77 16.35
N GLU A 61 -8.28 -2.49 17.10
CA GLU A 61 -8.98 -1.95 18.27
C GLU A 61 -8.01 -1.54 19.39
N SER A 62 -6.98 -2.35 19.64
CA SER A 62 -5.91 -2.05 20.60
C SER A 62 -5.09 -0.82 20.19
N LEU A 63 -4.70 -0.73 18.91
CA LEU A 63 -3.99 0.41 18.34
C LEU A 63 -4.81 1.70 18.40
N LYS A 64 -6.13 1.60 18.15
CA LYS A 64 -7.05 2.74 18.26
C LYS A 64 -7.06 3.31 19.69
N GLY A 65 -7.20 2.46 20.70
CA GLY A 65 -7.21 2.89 22.11
C GLY A 65 -5.94 3.63 22.52
N LYS A 66 -4.78 3.24 21.98
CA LYS A 66 -3.49 3.91 22.23
C LYS A 66 -3.31 5.27 21.55
N LEU A 67 -4.14 5.59 20.55
CA LEU A 67 -4.11 6.86 19.82
C LEU A 67 -5.14 7.86 20.35
N GLU A 68 -6.14 7.39 21.08
CA GLU A 68 -7.20 8.20 21.68
C GLU A 68 -6.90 8.62 23.14
N GLU A 69 -5.75 8.22 23.69
CA GLU A 69 -5.20 8.65 25.00
C GLU A 69 -4.18 9.78 24.83
#